data_AF-A0A086PAB6-F1
#
_entry.id   AF-A0A086PAB6-F1
#
_cell.length_a   1.000
_cell.length_b   1.000
_cell.length_c   1.000
_cell.angle_alpha   90.00
_cell.angle_beta   90.00
_cell.angle_gamma   90.00
#
_symmetry.space_group_name_H-M   'P 1'
#
loop_
_entity.id
_entity.type
_entity.pdbx_description
1 polymer ?
#
loop_
_entity_poly.entity_id
_entity_poly.type
_entity_poly.pdbx_seq_one_letter_code
_entity_poly.pdbx_strand_id
1 'polypeptide(L)'
;MVQRPQAGRRRGGSYRSIQRDHRAPSGWDLRAPFADLDSILDLVAWLDRALQIAAMARKRGEIPESVRAAFEVLYERARETGQYVAFERVANLGVGYGLADWPRVAPDAEKLAAARDGGDYPMAVQAVWNLAAQGYAKIRDEDAKRRCQERSVDETLRMREQVGSASAQAFWTRKAIGELRAARGFKDRIAELRKELRELQEASLDDFGQFSLPLDLTQERQGTIEIFEGLTLPDVLLQFALLVPTPTVDDLRQQALDGRKDSFLSSLFGASYADHEGKTVAETPATSFDGEPDEAWLKEQYLRSLDIWRHQIVGGYIEPARRTAMVRFPLEVRHFAAIAQMSPFVPPGHEHVFALGFARLLQGDAASAAYLLIPQLENSLRHVMLNGNRETSKIKPDLLQEDRSLSGMLESLRPELEEIFGRDIVNEIDLLFHHSPGPQLRHEMAHGKMSAGECYHPTGVYASWMIYRLACLPLVRHWKERVAPAIEQASL
;
A
#
# COMPACT_ATOMS: atom_id res chain seq x y z
N MET A 1 36.50 -2.60 -56.93
CA MET A 1 37.36 -1.42 -56.69
C MET A 1 36.93 -0.87 -55.33
N VAL A 2 37.61 -1.26 -54.23
CA VAL A 2 38.63 -0.47 -53.49
C VAL A 2 37.98 0.74 -52.77
N GLN A 3 38.17 1.12 -51.49
CA GLN A 3 38.73 0.64 -50.21
C GLN A 3 38.40 1.78 -49.18
N ARG A 4 38.42 1.48 -47.87
CA ARG A 4 38.54 2.45 -46.72
C ARG A 4 39.90 3.22 -46.79
N PRO A 5 40.18 4.37 -46.08
CA PRO A 5 40.18 4.47 -44.59
C PRO A 5 40.04 5.87 -43.90
N GLN A 6 40.10 5.83 -42.56
CA GLN A 6 40.10 6.92 -41.56
C GLN A 6 41.41 7.75 -41.52
N ALA A 7 41.28 8.97 -40.94
CA ALA A 7 42.03 9.51 -39.77
C ALA A 7 42.71 10.89 -39.96
N GLY A 8 42.48 11.79 -38.99
CA GLY A 8 43.22 13.04 -38.83
C GLY A 8 42.86 13.80 -37.54
N ARG A 9 43.64 13.61 -36.47
CA ARG A 9 43.64 14.41 -35.22
C ARG A 9 44.19 15.82 -35.47
N ARG A 10 43.68 16.84 -34.76
CA ARG A 10 44.51 17.95 -34.20
C ARG A 10 43.96 18.44 -32.84
N ARG A 11 44.91 18.65 -31.92
CA ARG A 11 44.79 19.13 -30.52
C ARG A 11 44.86 20.66 -30.45
N GLY A 12 44.32 21.24 -29.37
CA GLY A 12 45.02 22.27 -28.57
C GLY A 12 44.39 23.66 -28.46
N GLY A 13 44.18 24.13 -27.22
CA GLY A 13 43.83 25.52 -26.85
C GLY A 13 43.03 25.58 -25.54
N SER A 14 43.63 25.31 -24.38
CA SER A 14 44.32 26.25 -23.46
C SER A 14 43.41 27.25 -22.72
N TYR A 15 43.19 26.94 -21.43
CA TYR A 15 42.86 27.84 -20.33
C TYR A 15 43.78 29.08 -20.30
N ARG A 16 43.22 30.28 -20.15
CA ARG A 16 43.61 31.37 -19.22
C ARG A 16 43.15 32.73 -19.74
N SER A 17 42.38 33.40 -18.88
CA SER A 17 42.26 34.85 -18.66
C SER A 17 40.79 35.26 -18.66
N ILE A 18 40.31 35.69 -17.49
CA ILE A 18 39.43 36.84 -17.24
C ILE A 18 39.36 36.92 -15.71
N GLN A 19 40.38 37.55 -15.13
CA GLN A 19 40.26 38.29 -13.88
C GLN A 19 40.40 39.75 -14.28
N ARG A 20 39.31 40.53 -14.21
CA ARG A 20 39.29 41.89 -13.64
C ARG A 20 37.95 42.59 -13.87
N ASP A 21 37.56 43.28 -12.80
CA ASP A 21 36.76 44.51 -12.74
C ASP A 21 35.30 44.48 -13.20
N HIS A 22 34.41 44.19 -12.24
CA HIS A 22 33.09 44.78 -12.19
C HIS A 22 32.94 45.61 -10.91
N ARG A 23 33.29 46.90 -11.02
CA ARG A 23 32.70 47.93 -10.14
C ARG A 23 31.21 48.02 -10.49
N ALA A 24 30.35 48.01 -9.47
CA ALA A 24 28.93 48.28 -9.65
C ALA A 24 28.73 49.62 -10.38
N PRO A 25 27.85 49.71 -11.39
CA PRO A 25 27.60 50.97 -12.08
C PRO A 25 26.94 51.96 -11.10
N SER A 26 27.54 53.14 -10.95
CA SER A 26 26.96 54.25 -10.20
C SER A 26 25.65 54.68 -10.87
N GLY A 27 24.51 54.38 -10.22
CA GLY A 27 23.18 54.72 -10.74
C GLY A 27 22.10 53.66 -10.52
N TRP A 28 22.42 52.51 -9.93
CA TRP A 28 21.40 51.53 -9.52
C TRP A 28 20.78 51.98 -8.19
N ASP A 29 19.59 52.56 -8.26
CA ASP A 29 18.72 52.68 -7.09
C ASP A 29 18.25 51.27 -6.71
N LEU A 30 18.86 50.71 -5.66
CA LEU A 30 18.51 49.40 -5.11
C LEU A 30 17.08 49.33 -4.56
N ARG A 31 16.30 50.42 -4.61
CA ARG A 31 14.90 50.44 -4.16
C ARG A 31 13.90 49.93 -5.21
N ALA A 32 14.29 49.80 -6.47
CA ALA A 32 13.35 49.60 -7.57
C ALA A 32 12.97 48.15 -7.96
N PRO A 33 13.73 47.05 -7.70
CA PRO A 33 13.30 45.72 -8.15
C PRO A 33 12.41 44.96 -7.15
N PHE A 34 11.85 45.65 -6.14
CA PHE A 34 11.27 45.02 -4.95
C PHE A 34 9.78 45.35 -4.72
N ALA A 35 9.06 45.76 -5.77
CA ALA A 35 7.65 46.11 -5.68
C ALA A 35 6.70 44.91 -5.56
N ASP A 36 7.17 43.69 -5.86
CA ASP A 36 6.34 42.46 -5.92
C ASP A 36 6.56 41.49 -4.72
N LEU A 37 7.16 41.98 -3.62
CA LEU A 37 7.41 41.18 -2.40
C LEU A 37 6.15 41.13 -1.51
N ASP A 38 5.13 40.40 -1.93
CA ASP A 38 3.86 40.34 -1.21
C ASP A 38 3.86 39.37 0.00
N SER A 39 4.83 38.45 0.10
CA SER A 39 4.87 37.45 1.17
C SER A 39 6.19 37.41 1.92
N ILE A 40 6.13 37.31 3.26
CA ILE A 40 7.32 37.05 4.09
C ILE A 40 8.06 35.78 3.64
N LEU A 41 7.35 34.80 3.08
CA LEU A 41 7.93 33.51 2.72
C LEU A 41 8.92 33.63 1.56
N ASP A 42 8.70 34.59 0.66
CA ASP A 42 9.64 34.89 -0.43
C ASP A 42 10.95 35.47 0.13
N LEU A 43 10.84 36.32 1.16
CA LEU A 43 12.00 36.85 1.87
C LEU A 43 12.77 35.74 2.61
N VAL A 44 12.07 34.77 3.21
CA VAL A 44 12.69 33.59 3.83
C VAL A 44 13.42 32.74 2.79
N ALA A 45 12.83 32.52 1.61
CA ALA A 45 13.47 31.78 0.52
C ALA A 45 14.74 32.46 0.03
N TRP A 46 14.75 33.79 -0.04
CA TRP A 46 15.94 34.56 -0.40
C TRP A 46 17.01 34.51 0.68
N LEU A 47 16.64 34.54 1.96
CA LEU A 47 17.56 34.35 3.07
C LEU A 47 18.23 32.97 3.00
N ASP A 48 17.46 31.90 2.82
CA ASP A 48 17.97 30.54 2.62
C ASP A 48 18.96 30.50 1.45
N ARG A 49 18.58 31.07 0.31
CA ARG A 49 19.46 31.13 -0.86
C ARG A 49 20.76 31.88 -0.60
N ALA A 50 20.68 33.01 0.12
CA ALA A 50 21.86 33.78 0.51
C ALA A 50 22.79 32.98 1.44
N LEU A 51 22.24 32.23 2.40
CA LEU A 51 22.99 31.37 3.31
C LEU A 51 23.66 30.20 2.57
N GLN A 52 22.97 29.58 1.62
CA GLN A 52 23.55 28.55 0.74
C GLN A 52 24.74 29.09 -0.06
N ILE A 53 24.59 30.28 -0.68
CA ILE A 53 25.68 30.92 -1.43
C ILE A 53 26.85 31.27 -0.51
N ALA A 54 26.58 31.81 0.69
CA ALA A 54 27.61 32.14 1.67
C ALA A 54 28.40 30.90 2.11
N ALA A 55 27.72 29.76 2.34
CA ALA A 55 28.35 28.50 2.68
C ALA A 55 29.21 27.92 1.54
N MET A 56 28.86 28.18 0.28
CA MET A 56 29.62 27.75 -0.91
C MET A 56 30.80 28.67 -1.25
N ALA A 57 30.88 29.87 -0.66
CA ALA A 57 31.92 30.85 -0.96
C ALA A 57 33.30 30.44 -0.41
N ARG A 58 34.38 30.81 -1.14
CA ARG A 58 35.77 30.34 -0.90
C ARG A 58 36.36 30.74 0.47
N LYS A 59 35.81 31.74 1.16
CA LYS A 59 36.11 32.01 2.58
C LYS A 59 35.16 31.16 3.41
N ARG A 60 35.60 29.96 3.80
CA ARG A 60 34.80 29.00 4.57
C ARG A 60 34.21 29.66 5.82
N GLY A 61 32.87 29.77 5.87
CA GLY A 61 32.10 29.94 7.10
C GLY A 61 31.82 31.36 7.58
N GLU A 62 32.32 32.42 6.94
CA GLU A 62 31.97 33.79 7.32
C GLU A 62 30.67 34.23 6.66
N ILE A 63 29.57 34.25 7.42
CA ILE A 63 28.28 34.78 6.98
C ILE A 63 28.39 36.32 6.93
N PRO A 64 28.09 36.97 5.79
CA PRO A 64 28.15 38.44 5.68
C PRO A 64 27.23 39.15 6.68
N GLU A 65 27.66 40.31 7.18
CA GLU A 65 26.90 41.09 8.16
C GLU A 65 25.51 41.52 7.64
N SER A 66 25.39 41.80 6.34
CA SER A 66 24.09 42.08 5.72
C SER A 66 23.12 40.91 5.77
N VAL A 67 23.61 39.67 5.67
CA VAL A 67 22.79 38.46 5.77
C VAL A 67 22.40 38.20 7.22
N ARG A 68 23.32 38.45 8.18
CA ARG A 68 23.02 38.39 9.63
C ARG A 68 21.95 39.41 10.02
N ALA A 69 22.07 40.65 9.56
CA ALA A 69 21.07 41.69 9.80
C ALA A 69 19.71 41.35 9.17
N ALA A 70 19.71 40.80 7.95
CA ALA A 70 18.48 40.35 7.30
C ALA A 70 17.80 39.21 8.07
N PHE A 71 18.57 38.25 8.57
CA PHE A 71 18.06 37.19 9.45
C PHE A 71 17.39 37.78 10.70
N GLU A 72 18.03 38.70 11.41
CA GLU A 72 17.47 39.29 12.64
C GLU A 72 16.14 40.02 12.38
N VAL A 73 16.08 40.81 11.30
CA VAL A 73 14.84 41.51 10.91
C VAL A 73 13.73 40.53 10.56
N LEU A 74 14.03 39.48 9.82
CA LEU A 74 13.03 38.47 9.43
C LEU A 74 12.58 37.62 10.62
N TYR A 75 13.51 37.26 11.52
CA TYR A 75 13.23 36.49 12.72
C TYR A 75 12.28 37.26 13.65
N GLU A 76 12.62 38.52 13.99
CA GLU A 76 11.77 39.34 14.84
C GLU A 76 10.43 39.66 14.18
N ARG A 77 10.43 40.00 12.89
CA ARG A 77 9.18 40.25 12.16
C ARG A 77 8.26 39.04 12.16
N ALA A 78 8.79 37.84 11.86
CA ALA A 78 7.98 36.62 11.86
C ALA A 78 7.42 36.30 13.25
N ARG A 79 8.18 36.58 14.31
CA ARG A 79 7.77 36.40 15.71
C ARG A 79 6.71 37.41 16.14
N GLU A 80 6.89 38.70 15.84
CA GLU A 80 5.97 39.77 16.25
C GLU A 80 4.66 39.75 15.47
N THR A 81 4.69 39.31 14.21
CA THR A 81 3.50 39.28 13.34
C THR A 81 2.74 37.96 13.37
N GLY A 82 3.11 37.00 14.23
CA GLY A 82 2.38 35.75 14.37
C GLY A 82 2.55 34.78 13.18
N GLN A 83 3.60 34.93 12.37
CA GLN A 83 3.75 34.19 11.12
C GLN A 83 4.44 32.84 11.35
N TYR A 84 3.68 31.86 11.85
CA TYR A 84 4.19 30.54 12.30
C TYR A 84 5.10 29.83 11.28
N VAL A 85 4.67 29.70 10.02
CA VAL A 85 5.44 28.99 8.98
C VAL A 85 6.74 29.72 8.63
N ALA A 86 6.70 31.05 8.60
CA ALA A 86 7.88 31.86 8.32
C ALA A 86 8.87 31.79 9.50
N PHE A 87 8.36 31.90 10.73
CA PHE A 87 9.15 31.80 11.94
C PHE A 87 9.85 30.44 12.05
N GLU A 88 9.12 29.34 11.85
CA GLU A 88 9.67 27.98 11.91
C GLU A 88 10.83 27.78 10.92
N ARG A 89 10.66 28.22 9.67
CA ARG A 89 11.71 28.16 8.65
C ARG A 89 12.91 29.04 9.00
N VAL A 90 12.68 30.30 9.37
CA VAL A 90 13.78 31.24 9.70
C VAL A 90 14.55 30.77 10.92
N ALA A 91 13.87 30.28 11.96
CA ALA A 91 14.52 29.77 13.16
C ALA A 91 15.39 28.52 12.86
N ASN A 92 14.89 27.58 12.04
CA ASN A 92 15.67 26.42 11.61
C ASN A 92 16.91 26.81 10.80
N LEU A 93 16.80 27.78 9.88
CA LEU A 93 17.96 28.36 9.19
C LEU A 93 18.92 29.03 10.18
N GLY A 94 18.37 29.77 11.13
CA GLY A 94 19.14 30.47 12.16
C GLY A 94 20.03 29.53 12.95
N VAL A 95 19.47 28.43 13.46
CA VAL A 95 20.25 27.42 14.18
C VAL A 95 21.18 26.64 13.25
N GLY A 96 20.70 26.23 12.07
CA GLY A 96 21.48 25.42 11.12
C GLY A 96 22.76 26.10 10.65
N TYR A 97 22.74 27.43 10.52
CA TYR A 97 23.88 28.24 10.10
C TYR A 97 24.60 28.96 11.26
N GLY A 98 24.21 28.73 12.52
CA GLY A 98 24.84 29.35 13.69
C GLY A 98 24.59 30.86 13.82
N LEU A 99 23.46 31.34 13.32
CA LEU A 99 22.97 32.72 13.49
C LEU A 99 22.14 32.89 14.78
N ALA A 100 21.54 31.81 15.27
CA ALA A 100 20.81 31.77 16.54
C ALA A 100 21.06 30.44 17.26
N ASP A 101 20.90 30.44 18.58
CA ASP A 101 21.06 29.25 19.41
C ASP A 101 19.73 28.83 20.05
N TRP A 102 19.64 27.55 20.41
CA TRP A 102 18.45 26.97 21.04
C TRP A 102 17.95 27.68 22.31
N PRO A 103 18.80 28.26 23.19
CA PRO A 103 18.32 29.04 24.32
C PRO A 103 17.51 30.30 23.96
N ARG A 104 17.66 30.83 22.73
CA ARG A 104 16.82 31.92 22.19
C ARG A 104 15.59 31.36 21.48
N VAL A 105 15.82 30.40 20.58
CA VAL A 105 14.77 29.87 19.70
C VAL A 105 13.69 29.12 20.45
N ALA A 106 14.02 28.30 21.46
CA ALA A 106 13.03 27.47 22.14
C ALA A 106 11.99 28.30 22.91
N PRO A 107 12.38 29.30 23.74
CA PRO A 107 11.40 30.16 24.41
C PRO A 107 10.60 31.07 23.46
N ASP A 108 11.22 31.58 22.39
CA ASP A 108 10.51 32.39 21.40
C ASP A 108 9.45 31.56 20.67
N ALA A 109 9.77 30.31 20.30
CA ALA A 109 8.84 29.38 19.67
C ALA A 109 7.67 29.01 20.61
N GLU A 110 7.95 28.67 21.87
CA GLU A 110 6.90 28.40 22.87
C GLU A 110 6.00 29.62 23.07
N LYS A 111 6.58 30.82 23.20
CA LYS A 111 5.81 32.05 23.38
C LYS A 111 4.94 32.37 22.16
N LEU A 112 5.48 32.22 20.95
CA LEU A 112 4.75 32.44 19.71
C LEU A 112 3.56 31.47 19.58
N ALA A 113 3.80 30.18 19.80
CA ALA A 113 2.75 29.17 19.68
C ALA A 113 1.69 29.30 20.80
N ALA A 114 2.09 29.73 22.00
CA ALA A 114 1.17 30.02 23.10
C ALA A 114 0.30 31.26 22.88
N ALA A 115 0.78 32.23 22.09
CA ALA A 115 0.07 33.45 21.73
C ALA A 115 -0.93 33.27 20.57
N ARG A 116 -1.23 32.02 20.19
CA ARG A 116 -2.18 31.69 19.12
C ARG A 116 -3.57 32.27 19.37
N ASP A 117 -4.22 32.63 18.27
CA ASP A 117 -5.63 33.00 18.22
C ASP A 117 -6.48 31.79 17.78
N GLY A 118 -7.75 31.75 18.19
CA GLY A 118 -8.63 30.61 17.93
C GLY A 118 -8.84 30.28 16.43
N GLY A 119 -8.64 31.26 15.54
CA GLY A 119 -8.77 31.12 14.08
C GLY A 119 -7.52 30.61 13.36
N ASP A 120 -6.39 30.43 14.07
CA ASP A 120 -5.14 30.02 13.44
C ASP A 120 -5.19 28.57 12.94
N TYR A 121 -4.56 28.32 11.80
CA TYR A 121 -4.46 26.98 11.23
C TYR A 121 -3.64 26.05 12.17
N PRO A 122 -4.24 24.98 12.73
CA PRO A 122 -3.60 24.19 13.79
C PRO A 122 -2.25 23.60 13.43
N MET A 123 -2.08 23.12 12.20
CA MET A 123 -0.82 22.53 11.76
C MET A 123 0.34 23.54 11.68
N ALA A 124 0.04 24.82 11.42
CA ALA A 124 1.07 25.85 11.41
C ALA A 124 1.58 26.13 12.83
N VAL A 125 0.66 26.20 13.80
CA VAL A 125 0.99 26.35 15.22
C VAL A 125 1.71 25.10 15.75
N GLN A 126 1.28 23.91 15.34
CA GLN A 126 1.90 22.64 15.70
C GLN A 126 3.39 22.61 15.31
N ALA A 127 3.72 23.08 14.11
CA ALA A 127 5.12 23.13 13.65
C ALA A 127 6.01 23.96 14.58
N VAL A 128 5.48 25.08 15.11
CA VAL A 128 6.20 25.93 16.06
C VAL A 128 6.31 25.28 17.44
N TRP A 129 5.27 24.57 17.92
CA TRP A 129 5.37 23.76 19.14
C TRP A 129 6.42 22.65 19.03
N ASN A 130 6.51 22.01 17.87
CA ASN A 130 7.52 20.97 17.59
C ASN A 130 8.95 21.57 17.58
N LEU A 131 9.12 22.75 16.99
CA LEU A 131 10.39 23.49 17.04
C LEU A 131 10.78 23.84 18.48
N ALA A 132 9.83 24.31 19.30
CA ALA A 132 10.07 24.59 20.71
C ALA A 132 10.51 23.31 21.46
N ALA A 133 9.78 22.20 21.28
CA ALA A 133 10.13 20.91 21.88
C ALA A 133 11.53 20.41 21.45
N GLN A 134 11.88 20.56 20.17
CA GLN A 134 13.20 20.25 19.66
C GLN A 134 14.28 21.10 20.33
N GLY A 135 14.04 22.41 20.46
CA GLY A 135 14.96 23.33 21.12
C GLY A 135 15.17 23.01 22.60
N TYR A 136 14.09 22.73 23.33
CA TYR A 136 14.16 22.33 24.74
C TYR A 136 14.90 21.00 24.92
N ALA A 137 14.73 20.04 24.00
CA ALA A 137 15.54 18.82 23.99
C ALA A 137 17.04 19.10 23.80
N LYS A 138 17.41 20.07 22.96
CA LYS A 138 18.81 20.44 22.69
C LYS A 138 19.48 21.13 23.87
N ILE A 139 18.73 21.89 24.66
CA ILE A 139 19.22 22.53 25.89
C ILE A 139 19.00 21.68 27.15
N ARG A 140 18.49 20.45 27.01
CA ARG A 140 18.25 19.46 28.08
C ARG A 140 17.21 19.88 29.13
N ASP A 141 16.22 20.67 28.74
CA ASP A 141 15.04 20.97 29.56
C ASP A 141 13.91 19.99 29.20
N GLU A 142 13.85 18.87 29.92
CA GLU A 142 12.87 17.82 29.66
C GLU A 142 11.45 18.21 30.06
N ASP A 143 11.28 19.10 31.05
CA ASP A 143 9.95 19.55 31.48
C ASP A 143 9.32 20.48 30.43
N ALA A 144 10.09 21.46 29.93
CA ALA A 144 9.63 22.36 28.87
C ALA A 144 9.38 21.62 27.55
N LYS A 145 10.28 20.71 27.19
CA LYS A 145 10.09 19.81 26.05
C LYS A 145 8.77 19.03 26.17
N ARG A 146 8.51 18.41 27.33
CA ARG A 146 7.30 17.61 27.55
C ARG A 146 6.03 18.47 27.43
N ARG A 147 6.03 19.67 28.01
CA ARG A 147 4.90 20.61 27.87
C ARG A 147 4.65 21.00 26.41
N CYS A 148 5.71 21.33 25.66
CA CYS A 148 5.59 21.67 24.24
C CYS A 148 5.06 20.50 23.41
N GLN A 149 5.47 19.26 23.70
CA GLN A 149 4.95 18.07 23.04
C GLN A 149 3.46 17.85 23.31
N GLU A 150 3.02 18.07 24.55
CA GLU A 150 1.59 17.99 24.90
C GLU A 150 0.77 19.03 24.12
N ARG A 151 1.25 20.29 24.08
CA ARG A 151 0.59 21.36 23.32
C ARG A 151 0.59 21.11 21.80
N SER A 152 1.65 20.53 21.27
CA SER A 152 1.68 20.08 19.86
C SER A 152 0.57 19.08 19.56
N VAL A 153 0.32 18.14 20.47
CA VAL A 153 -0.75 17.14 20.32
C VAL A 153 -2.14 17.79 20.43
N ASP A 154 -2.32 18.79 21.29
CA ASP A 154 -3.57 19.56 21.37
C ASP A 154 -3.90 20.21 20.00
N GLU A 155 -2.90 20.68 19.24
CA GLU A 155 -3.11 21.19 17.88
C GLU A 155 -3.56 20.10 16.90
N THR A 156 -2.99 18.89 16.99
CA THR A 156 -3.43 17.74 16.20
C THR A 156 -4.89 17.39 16.49
N LEU A 157 -5.30 17.43 17.76
CA LEU A 157 -6.69 17.20 18.16
C LEU A 157 -7.60 18.36 17.75
N ARG A 158 -7.11 19.60 17.60
CA ARG A 158 -7.90 20.69 17.03
C ARG A 158 -8.22 20.46 15.54
N MET A 159 -7.34 19.80 14.78
CA MET A 159 -7.67 19.39 13.40
C MET A 159 -8.84 18.40 13.35
N ARG A 160 -8.95 17.50 14.35
CA ARG A 160 -10.09 16.58 14.49
C ARG A 160 -11.42 17.33 14.62
N GLU A 161 -11.45 18.42 15.38
CA GLU A 161 -12.66 19.24 15.58
C GLU A 161 -13.08 20.01 14.32
N GLN A 162 -12.16 20.19 13.36
CA GLN A 162 -12.40 20.92 12.12
C GLN A 162 -12.85 20.04 10.95
N VAL A 163 -12.87 18.70 11.12
CA VAL A 163 -13.30 17.76 10.07
C VAL A 163 -14.68 17.19 10.34
N GLY A 164 -15.45 16.96 9.26
CA GLY A 164 -16.85 16.57 9.32
C GLY A 164 -17.13 15.06 9.32
N SER A 165 -16.18 14.21 8.90
CA SER A 165 -16.38 12.76 8.82
C SER A 165 -15.73 12.02 9.98
N ALA A 166 -16.37 10.93 10.44
CA ALA A 166 -15.84 10.10 11.52
C ALA A 166 -14.49 9.47 11.13
N SER A 167 -14.33 9.09 9.86
CA SER A 167 -13.08 8.61 9.28
C SER A 167 -11.92 9.62 9.44
N ALA A 168 -12.17 10.89 9.11
CA ALA A 168 -11.15 11.93 9.25
C ALA A 168 -10.85 12.24 10.72
N GLN A 169 -11.86 12.19 11.59
CA GLN A 169 -11.68 12.35 13.03
C GLN A 169 -10.84 11.21 13.63
N ALA A 170 -11.06 9.97 13.19
CA ALA A 170 -10.27 8.81 13.57
C ALA A 170 -8.81 8.94 13.13
N PHE A 171 -8.56 9.45 11.92
CA PHE A 171 -7.20 9.73 11.43
C PHE A 171 -6.43 10.67 12.37
N TRP A 172 -7.00 11.84 12.70
CA TRP A 172 -6.37 12.82 13.58
C TRP A 172 -6.16 12.29 14.99
N THR A 173 -7.13 11.53 15.52
CA THR A 173 -7.02 10.87 16.83
C THR A 173 -5.89 9.83 16.86
N ARG A 174 -5.77 9.00 15.82
CA ARG A 174 -4.68 8.02 15.67
C ARG A 174 -3.31 8.71 15.57
N LYS A 175 -3.22 9.82 14.83
CA LYS A 175 -2.00 10.63 14.72
C LYS A 175 -1.57 11.17 16.08
N ALA A 176 -2.49 11.77 16.84
CA ALA A 176 -2.26 12.27 18.20
C ALA A 176 -1.75 11.17 19.14
N ILE A 177 -2.32 9.95 19.08
CA ILE A 177 -1.83 8.79 19.86
C ILE A 177 -0.38 8.44 19.48
N GLY A 178 -0.03 8.48 18.19
CA GLY A 178 1.33 8.24 17.70
C GLY A 178 2.33 9.25 18.26
N GLU A 179 1.99 10.53 18.22
CA GLU A 179 2.78 11.64 18.75
C GLU A 179 3.01 11.51 20.27
N LEU A 180 1.96 11.22 21.05
CA LEU A 180 2.07 10.99 22.50
C LEU A 180 2.95 9.78 22.85
N ARG A 181 2.89 8.70 22.06
CA ARG A 181 3.77 7.53 22.25
C ARG A 181 5.23 7.88 21.98
N ALA A 182 5.50 8.64 20.92
CA ALA A 182 6.85 9.09 20.58
C ALA A 182 7.46 9.97 21.69
N ALA A 183 6.63 10.79 22.36
CA ALA A 183 7.01 11.62 23.49
C ALA A 183 7.35 10.83 24.79
N ARG A 184 7.16 9.50 24.81
CA ARG A 184 7.44 8.61 25.97
C ARG A 184 6.77 9.13 27.27
N GLY A 185 5.44 9.21 27.26
CA GLY A 185 4.64 9.65 28.43
C GLY A 185 3.13 9.47 28.20
N PHE A 186 2.31 10.16 29.01
CA PHE A 186 0.87 10.36 28.76
C PHE A 186 -0.01 9.09 28.69
N LYS A 187 0.27 8.08 29.53
CA LYS A 187 -0.46 6.81 29.52
C LYS A 187 -1.98 6.96 29.63
N ASP A 188 -2.44 7.82 30.54
CA ASP A 188 -3.87 8.03 30.79
C ASP A 188 -4.54 8.69 29.58
N ARG A 189 -3.91 9.73 29.03
CA ARG A 189 -4.39 10.41 27.82
C ARG A 189 -4.41 9.49 26.59
N ILE A 190 -3.39 8.65 26.44
CA ILE A 190 -3.36 7.62 25.38
C ILE A 190 -4.51 6.61 25.59
N ALA A 191 -4.83 6.25 26.83
CA ALA A 191 -5.92 5.32 27.12
C ALA A 191 -7.30 5.95 26.83
N GLU A 192 -7.48 7.24 27.12
CA GLU A 192 -8.67 8.02 26.76
C GLU A 192 -8.84 8.10 25.23
N LEU A 193 -7.83 8.58 24.51
CA LEU A 193 -7.89 8.71 23.05
C LEU A 193 -8.09 7.36 22.35
N ARG A 194 -7.62 6.25 22.93
CA ARG A 194 -7.89 4.91 22.41
C ARG A 194 -9.34 4.47 22.55
N LYS A 195 -10.07 4.94 23.58
CA LYS A 195 -11.50 4.68 23.71
C LYS A 195 -12.26 5.44 22.65
N GLU A 196 -12.00 6.74 22.55
CA GLU A 196 -12.59 7.62 21.54
C GLU A 196 -12.28 7.17 20.11
N LEU A 197 -11.05 6.73 19.84
CA LEU A 197 -10.68 6.19 18.53
C LEU A 197 -11.56 5.00 18.13
N ARG A 198 -11.93 4.12 19.06
CA ARG A 198 -12.80 2.98 18.74
C ARG A 198 -14.22 3.42 18.38
N GLU A 199 -14.75 4.39 19.11
CA GLU A 199 -16.07 4.96 18.83
C GLU A 199 -16.09 5.64 17.45
N LEU A 200 -15.03 6.39 17.12
CA LEU A 200 -14.87 7.02 15.80
C LEU A 200 -14.68 6.00 14.68
N GLN A 201 -13.98 4.89 14.94
CA GLN A 201 -13.80 3.80 13.97
C GLN A 201 -15.12 3.09 13.68
N GLU A 202 -15.90 2.77 14.71
CA GLU A 202 -17.24 2.19 14.54
C GLU A 202 -18.16 3.15 13.75
N ALA A 203 -18.19 4.44 14.11
CA ALA A 203 -18.97 5.45 13.38
C ALA A 203 -18.48 5.68 11.94
N SER A 204 -17.20 5.44 11.65
CA SER A 204 -16.66 5.56 10.29
C SER A 204 -17.24 4.55 9.32
N LEU A 205 -17.80 3.44 9.81
CA LEU A 205 -18.48 2.46 8.96
C LEU A 205 -19.67 3.06 8.20
N ASP A 206 -20.34 4.05 8.81
CA ASP A 206 -21.46 4.77 8.20
C ASP A 206 -21.01 5.80 7.14
N ASP A 207 -19.72 6.19 7.13
CA ASP A 207 -19.15 7.06 6.08
C ASP A 207 -18.99 6.31 4.75
N PHE A 208 -18.99 4.96 4.75
CA PHE A 208 -18.84 4.16 3.53
C PHE A 208 -20.16 4.06 2.77
N GLY A 209 -20.23 4.74 1.62
CA GLY A 209 -21.36 4.61 0.71
C GLY A 209 -21.41 3.22 0.06
N GLN A 210 -22.51 2.49 0.25
CA GLN A 210 -22.80 1.30 -0.57
C GLN A 210 -23.35 1.75 -1.92
N PHE A 211 -22.79 1.20 -3.01
CA PHE A 211 -23.37 1.33 -4.34
C PHE A 211 -23.69 -0.07 -4.86
N SER A 212 -24.84 -0.21 -5.53
CA SER A 212 -25.25 -1.46 -6.16
C SER A 212 -25.00 -1.36 -7.66
N LEU A 213 -24.19 -2.27 -8.21
CA LEU A 213 -24.02 -2.41 -9.64
C LEU A 213 -24.94 -3.55 -10.14
N PRO A 214 -25.96 -3.29 -10.96
CA PRO A 214 -26.75 -4.35 -11.56
C PRO A 214 -25.89 -5.12 -12.57
N LEU A 215 -25.61 -6.39 -12.28
CA LEU A 215 -24.91 -7.31 -13.18
C LEU A 215 -25.92 -8.28 -13.78
N ASP A 216 -26.21 -8.14 -15.08
CA ASP A 216 -26.95 -9.16 -15.83
C ASP A 216 -25.98 -10.25 -16.29
N LEU A 217 -26.18 -11.46 -15.78
CA LEU A 217 -25.36 -12.64 -16.08
C LEU A 217 -26.18 -13.74 -16.77
N THR A 218 -27.34 -13.37 -17.35
CA THR A 218 -28.31 -14.35 -17.86
C THR A 218 -27.72 -15.21 -18.97
N GLN A 219 -26.96 -14.62 -19.89
CA GLN A 219 -26.36 -15.35 -21.02
C GLN A 219 -25.24 -16.28 -20.55
N GLU A 220 -24.36 -15.79 -19.66
CA GLU A 220 -23.24 -16.54 -19.10
C GLU A 220 -23.73 -17.76 -18.31
N ARG A 221 -24.78 -17.56 -17.50
CA ARG A 221 -25.43 -18.64 -16.74
C ARG A 221 -26.00 -19.70 -17.67
N GLN A 222 -26.76 -19.28 -18.67
CA GLN A 222 -27.40 -20.19 -19.61
C GLN A 222 -26.37 -20.99 -20.41
N GLY A 223 -25.34 -20.33 -20.96
CA GLY A 223 -24.26 -21.00 -21.68
C GLY A 223 -23.49 -21.98 -20.80
N THR A 224 -23.26 -21.64 -19.53
CA THR A 224 -22.62 -22.57 -18.58
C THR A 224 -23.48 -23.81 -18.31
N ILE A 225 -24.79 -23.63 -18.11
CA ILE A 225 -25.72 -24.75 -17.90
C ILE A 225 -25.68 -25.69 -19.11
N GLU A 226 -25.81 -25.16 -20.33
CA GLU A 226 -25.80 -25.93 -21.57
C GLU A 226 -24.52 -26.76 -21.74
N ILE A 227 -23.36 -26.16 -21.43
CA ILE A 227 -22.08 -26.88 -21.44
C ILE A 227 -22.12 -28.05 -20.46
N PHE A 228 -22.57 -27.83 -19.23
CA PHE A 228 -22.50 -28.83 -18.17
C PHE A 228 -23.58 -29.91 -18.24
N GLU A 229 -24.67 -29.72 -18.98
CA GLU A 229 -25.72 -30.73 -19.14
C GLU A 229 -25.29 -31.95 -19.95
N GLY A 230 -24.37 -31.78 -20.91
CA GLY A 230 -23.94 -32.84 -21.83
C GLY A 230 -22.72 -33.66 -21.37
N LEU A 231 -22.04 -33.26 -20.30
CA LEU A 231 -20.73 -33.82 -19.94
C LEU A 231 -20.82 -35.12 -19.12
N THR A 232 -19.82 -35.99 -19.24
CA THR A 232 -19.62 -37.12 -18.32
C THR A 232 -19.15 -36.62 -16.95
N LEU A 233 -19.18 -37.47 -15.91
CA LEU A 233 -18.69 -37.07 -14.58
C LEU A 233 -17.22 -36.60 -14.61
N PRO A 234 -16.24 -37.34 -15.17
CA PRO A 234 -14.87 -36.85 -15.28
C PRO A 234 -14.76 -35.54 -16.08
N ASP A 235 -15.53 -35.39 -17.14
CA ASP A 235 -15.51 -34.18 -17.95
C ASP A 235 -16.12 -32.99 -17.22
N VAL A 236 -17.16 -33.17 -16.41
CA VAL A 236 -17.72 -32.15 -15.51
C VAL A 236 -16.65 -31.67 -14.53
N LEU A 237 -15.94 -32.60 -13.90
CA LEU A 237 -14.90 -32.25 -12.92
C LEU A 237 -13.73 -31.50 -13.57
N LEU A 238 -13.30 -31.92 -14.76
CA LEU A 238 -12.27 -31.22 -15.52
C LEU A 238 -12.75 -29.83 -15.98
N GLN A 239 -13.93 -29.77 -16.59
CA GLN A 239 -14.48 -28.53 -17.13
C GLN A 239 -14.72 -27.51 -16.00
N PHE A 240 -15.10 -27.96 -14.81
CA PHE A 240 -15.22 -27.11 -13.64
C PHE A 240 -13.89 -26.44 -13.28
N ALA A 241 -12.75 -27.14 -13.37
CA ALA A 241 -11.43 -26.56 -13.12
C ALA A 241 -11.03 -25.53 -14.18
N LEU A 242 -11.48 -25.72 -15.43
CA LEU A 242 -11.08 -24.96 -16.60
C LEU A 242 -12.06 -23.84 -17.00
N LEU A 243 -13.11 -23.59 -16.19
CA LEU A 243 -14.20 -22.64 -16.51
C LEU A 243 -13.73 -21.30 -17.07
N VAL A 244 -12.79 -20.65 -16.40
CA VAL A 244 -12.33 -19.30 -16.75
C VAL A 244 -10.81 -19.23 -16.65
N PRO A 245 -10.10 -18.59 -17.60
CA PRO A 245 -8.66 -18.36 -17.47
C PRO A 245 -8.33 -17.40 -16.32
N THR A 246 -7.10 -17.47 -15.82
CA THR A 246 -6.59 -16.46 -14.87
C THR A 246 -6.43 -15.12 -15.61
N PRO A 247 -6.87 -13.99 -15.03
CA PRO A 247 -6.63 -12.67 -15.61
C PRO A 247 -5.14 -12.42 -15.81
N THR A 248 -4.76 -11.90 -16.98
CA THR A 248 -3.35 -11.64 -17.26
C THR A 248 -2.90 -10.36 -16.57
N VAL A 249 -1.64 -10.32 -16.12
CA VAL A 249 -1.07 -9.10 -15.52
C VAL A 249 -1.10 -7.94 -16.51
N ASP A 250 -0.91 -8.23 -17.80
CA ASP A 250 -0.88 -7.21 -18.84
C ASP A 250 -2.28 -6.63 -19.11
N ASP A 251 -3.34 -7.46 -19.12
CA ASP A 251 -4.73 -6.97 -19.24
C ASP A 251 -5.12 -6.12 -18.03
N LEU A 252 -4.77 -6.57 -16.82
CA LEU A 252 -5.02 -5.80 -15.59
C LEU A 252 -4.29 -4.45 -15.63
N ARG A 253 -3.04 -4.42 -16.09
CA ARG A 253 -2.27 -3.18 -16.30
C ARG A 253 -2.96 -2.27 -17.30
N GLN A 254 -3.39 -2.81 -18.44
CA GLN A 254 -4.04 -2.02 -19.48
C GLN A 254 -5.36 -1.41 -18.97
N GLN A 255 -6.20 -2.21 -18.31
CA GLN A 255 -7.46 -1.74 -17.70
C GLN A 255 -7.23 -0.61 -16.68
N ALA A 256 -6.23 -0.76 -15.81
CA ALA A 256 -5.88 0.28 -14.83
C ALA A 256 -5.43 1.58 -15.51
N LEU A 257 -4.62 1.48 -16.57
CA LEU A 257 -4.13 2.63 -17.34
C LEU A 257 -5.25 3.33 -18.14
N ASP A 258 -6.21 2.57 -18.67
CA ASP A 258 -7.35 3.14 -19.38
C ASP A 258 -8.33 3.81 -18.41
N GLY A 259 -8.64 3.18 -17.26
CA GLY A 259 -9.45 3.80 -16.20
C GLY A 259 -8.84 5.09 -15.63
N ARG A 260 -7.50 5.21 -15.62
CA ARG A 260 -6.79 6.44 -15.22
C ARG A 260 -7.13 7.64 -16.10
N LYS A 261 -7.38 7.43 -17.40
CA LYS A 261 -7.70 8.52 -18.35
C LYS A 261 -9.10 9.09 -18.12
N ASP A 262 -10.03 8.23 -17.72
CA ASP A 262 -11.44 8.59 -17.53
C ASP A 262 -11.74 9.13 -16.12
N SER A 263 -10.84 8.94 -15.16
CA SER A 263 -11.01 9.25 -13.73
C SER A 263 -10.06 10.36 -13.22
N PHE A 264 -10.07 11.51 -13.91
CA PHE A 264 -9.19 12.67 -13.65
C PHE A 264 -9.27 13.24 -12.21
N LEU A 265 -10.42 13.16 -11.55
CA LEU A 265 -10.63 13.76 -10.22
C LEU A 265 -10.47 12.78 -9.04
N SER A 266 -10.71 11.47 -9.23
CA SER A 266 -10.64 10.49 -8.13
C SER A 266 -9.23 9.96 -7.89
N SER A 267 -8.34 10.05 -8.88
CA SER A 267 -6.92 9.65 -8.77
C SER A 267 -6.04 10.68 -8.03
N LEU A 268 -6.56 11.87 -7.74
CA LEU A 268 -5.89 12.94 -6.98
C LEU A 268 -5.90 12.72 -5.46
N PHE A 269 -6.79 11.87 -4.96
CA PHE A 269 -6.97 11.64 -3.53
C PHE A 269 -6.41 10.26 -3.16
N GLY A 270 -5.53 10.22 -2.15
CA GLY A 270 -5.09 8.96 -1.56
C GLY A 270 -6.29 8.19 -0.98
N ALA A 271 -6.31 6.87 -1.14
CA ALA A 271 -7.36 6.02 -0.61
C ALA A 271 -7.00 5.52 0.79
N SER A 272 -7.97 5.49 1.70
CA SER A 272 -7.84 4.84 3.01
C SER A 272 -8.76 3.62 3.03
N TYR A 273 -8.21 2.49 3.46
CA TYR A 273 -8.91 1.21 3.54
C TYR A 273 -9.15 0.86 4.99
N ALA A 274 -10.40 0.61 5.36
CA ALA A 274 -10.78 0.15 6.69
C ALA A 274 -11.17 -1.34 6.67
N ASP A 275 -10.92 -2.03 7.77
CA ASP A 275 -11.50 -3.36 8.01
C ASP A 275 -12.97 -3.26 8.48
N HIS A 276 -13.60 -4.40 8.78
CA HIS A 276 -14.98 -4.47 9.25
C HIS A 276 -15.23 -3.80 10.62
N GLU A 277 -14.17 -3.45 11.36
CA GLU A 277 -14.25 -2.68 12.61
C GLU A 277 -14.01 -1.18 12.37
N GLY A 278 -13.87 -0.75 11.11
CA GLY A 278 -13.59 0.64 10.74
C GLY A 278 -12.13 1.05 10.96
N LYS A 279 -11.24 0.10 11.24
CA LYS A 279 -9.83 0.39 11.48
C LYS A 279 -9.09 0.49 10.16
N THR A 280 -8.37 1.60 9.97
CA THR A 280 -7.48 1.78 8.81
C THR A 280 -6.42 0.69 8.77
N VAL A 281 -6.50 -0.17 7.75
CA VAL A 281 -5.55 -1.27 7.48
C VAL A 281 -4.54 -0.93 6.39
N ALA A 282 -4.87 0.02 5.51
CA ALA A 282 -3.94 0.55 4.52
C ALA A 282 -4.27 1.99 4.11
N GLU A 283 -3.26 2.69 3.62
CA GLU A 283 -3.38 4.01 3.00
C GLU A 283 -2.53 4.02 1.73
N THR A 284 -3.09 4.52 0.64
CA THR A 284 -2.34 4.76 -0.60
C THR A 284 -2.01 6.25 -0.69
N PRO A 285 -0.75 6.64 -0.97
CA PRO A 285 -0.40 8.03 -1.19
C PRO A 285 -1.11 8.59 -2.43
N ALA A 286 -1.36 9.90 -2.44
CA ALA A 286 -1.80 10.60 -3.65
C ALA A 286 -0.66 10.60 -4.68
N THR A 287 -0.95 10.18 -5.92
CA THR A 287 0.08 10.02 -6.96
C THR A 287 0.18 11.30 -7.81
N SER A 288 1.42 11.71 -8.12
CA SER A 288 1.70 12.76 -9.11
C SER A 288 1.33 12.26 -10.52
N PHE A 289 0.74 13.13 -11.35
CA PHE A 289 0.34 12.76 -12.72
C PHE A 289 1.52 12.52 -13.66
N ASP A 290 2.69 13.09 -13.36
CA ASP A 290 3.87 13.00 -14.21
C ASP A 290 4.76 11.79 -13.83
N GLY A 291 4.74 10.74 -14.66
CA GLY A 291 5.60 9.55 -14.55
C GLY A 291 4.88 8.21 -14.74
N GLU A 292 5.66 7.13 -14.82
CA GLU A 292 5.13 5.76 -14.71
C GLU A 292 4.42 5.60 -13.35
N PRO A 293 3.17 5.09 -13.32
CA PRO A 293 2.46 4.88 -12.07
C PRO A 293 3.18 3.86 -11.18
N ASP A 294 3.16 4.12 -9.88
CA ASP A 294 3.73 3.23 -8.87
C ASP A 294 3.04 1.85 -8.89
N GLU A 295 3.81 0.80 -8.59
CA GLU A 295 3.33 -0.59 -8.57
C GLU A 295 2.23 -0.78 -7.50
N ALA A 296 2.34 -0.08 -6.36
CA ALA A 296 1.31 -0.12 -5.32
C ALA A 296 -0.04 0.43 -5.83
N TRP A 297 -0.02 1.51 -6.60
CA TRP A 297 -1.22 2.08 -7.21
C TRP A 297 -1.83 1.13 -8.25
N LEU A 298 -1.00 0.50 -9.07
CA LEU A 298 -1.46 -0.49 -10.06
C LEU A 298 -2.18 -1.67 -9.38
N LYS A 299 -1.57 -2.26 -8.34
CA LYS A 299 -2.20 -3.36 -7.60
C LYS A 299 -3.54 -2.96 -6.99
N GLU A 300 -3.67 -1.72 -6.50
CA GLU A 300 -4.95 -1.21 -5.99
C GLU A 300 -6.04 -1.19 -7.08
N GLN A 301 -5.71 -0.69 -8.27
CA GLN A 301 -6.66 -0.69 -9.38
C GLN A 301 -7.02 -2.12 -9.80
N TYR A 302 -6.06 -3.04 -9.78
CA TYR A 302 -6.32 -4.45 -10.08
C TYR A 302 -7.32 -5.03 -9.09
N LEU A 303 -7.17 -4.77 -7.78
CA LEU A 303 -8.08 -5.27 -6.75
C LEU A 303 -9.53 -4.85 -6.99
N ARG A 304 -9.77 -3.59 -7.38
CA ARG A 304 -11.13 -3.09 -7.67
C ARG A 304 -11.75 -3.81 -8.87
N SER A 305 -11.00 -3.93 -9.97
CA SER A 305 -11.45 -4.63 -11.17
C SER A 305 -11.67 -6.12 -10.91
N LEU A 306 -10.78 -6.76 -10.16
CA LEU A 306 -10.84 -8.17 -9.81
C LEU A 306 -12.02 -8.50 -8.90
N ASP A 307 -12.42 -7.61 -7.99
CA ASP A 307 -13.59 -7.83 -7.15
C ASP A 307 -14.89 -7.94 -7.98
N ILE A 308 -15.11 -6.99 -8.90
CA ILE A 308 -16.25 -7.04 -9.84
C ILE A 308 -16.15 -8.28 -10.73
N TRP A 309 -14.96 -8.56 -11.26
CA TRP A 309 -14.74 -9.73 -12.11
C TRP A 309 -15.05 -11.04 -11.37
N ARG A 310 -14.65 -11.19 -10.10
CA ARG A 310 -14.98 -12.39 -9.30
C ARG A 310 -16.48 -12.54 -9.08
N HIS A 311 -17.23 -11.46 -8.89
CA HIS A 311 -18.69 -11.51 -8.83
C HIS A 311 -19.29 -12.06 -10.13
N GLN A 312 -18.80 -11.60 -11.28
CA GLN A 312 -19.21 -12.08 -12.59
C GLN A 312 -18.85 -13.56 -12.79
N ILE A 313 -17.61 -13.96 -12.44
CA ILE A 313 -17.15 -15.34 -12.62
C ILE A 313 -17.93 -16.32 -11.75
N VAL A 314 -18.12 -15.98 -10.47
CA VAL A 314 -18.85 -16.86 -9.55
C VAL A 314 -20.32 -16.94 -9.94
N GLY A 315 -20.97 -15.80 -10.16
CA GLY A 315 -22.40 -15.73 -10.45
C GLY A 315 -22.78 -16.22 -11.85
N GLY A 316 -21.87 -16.12 -12.83
CA GLY A 316 -22.09 -16.47 -14.22
C GLY A 316 -21.63 -17.88 -14.59
N TYR A 317 -20.60 -18.40 -13.93
CA TYR A 317 -19.96 -19.66 -14.33
C TYR A 317 -19.82 -20.66 -13.18
N ILE A 318 -19.20 -20.30 -12.05
CA ILE A 318 -18.91 -21.28 -10.99
C ILE A 318 -20.19 -21.82 -10.35
N GLU A 319 -21.10 -20.95 -9.89
CA GLU A 319 -22.34 -21.38 -9.25
C GLU A 319 -23.29 -22.14 -10.20
N PRO A 320 -23.52 -21.69 -11.46
CA PRO A 320 -24.31 -22.45 -12.42
C PRO A 320 -23.70 -23.83 -12.70
N ALA A 321 -22.39 -23.91 -12.98
CA ALA A 321 -21.71 -25.18 -13.22
C ALA A 321 -21.83 -26.13 -12.02
N ARG A 322 -21.62 -25.60 -10.81
CA ARG A 322 -21.76 -26.34 -9.56
C ARG A 322 -23.16 -26.93 -9.40
N ARG A 323 -24.20 -26.10 -9.57
CA ARG A 323 -25.60 -26.52 -9.42
C ARG A 323 -25.97 -27.58 -10.45
N THR A 324 -25.63 -27.37 -11.72
CA THR A 324 -25.89 -28.33 -12.79
C THR A 324 -25.16 -29.65 -12.53
N ALA A 325 -23.90 -29.61 -12.10
CA ALA A 325 -23.14 -30.80 -11.72
C ALA A 325 -23.82 -31.58 -10.58
N MET A 326 -24.22 -30.91 -9.50
CA MET A 326 -24.85 -31.53 -8.34
C MET A 326 -26.26 -32.10 -8.61
N VAL A 327 -26.99 -31.52 -9.57
CA VAL A 327 -28.28 -32.07 -10.03
C VAL A 327 -28.07 -33.39 -10.77
N ARG A 328 -26.97 -33.50 -11.53
CA ARG A 328 -26.68 -34.67 -12.38
C ARG A 328 -25.94 -35.77 -11.63
N PHE A 329 -25.08 -35.41 -10.69
CA PHE A 329 -24.20 -36.33 -9.98
C PHE A 329 -24.21 -36.04 -8.46
N PRO A 330 -24.40 -37.06 -7.60
CA PRO A 330 -24.27 -36.91 -6.15
C PRO A 330 -22.78 -36.86 -5.77
N LEU A 331 -22.15 -35.70 -5.97
CA LEU A 331 -20.70 -35.56 -5.78
C LEU A 331 -20.30 -35.66 -4.29
N GLU A 332 -19.62 -36.75 -3.98
CA GLU A 332 -18.97 -37.04 -2.70
C GLU A 332 -17.44 -37.04 -2.79
N VAL A 333 -16.77 -37.14 -1.65
CA VAL A 333 -15.29 -37.17 -1.50
C VAL A 333 -14.62 -38.18 -2.43
N ARG A 334 -15.21 -39.37 -2.62
CA ARG A 334 -14.65 -40.44 -3.46
C ARG A 334 -14.39 -40.02 -4.91
N HIS A 335 -15.22 -39.14 -5.47
CA HIS A 335 -15.09 -38.68 -6.86
C HIS A 335 -13.90 -37.72 -7.05
N PHE A 336 -13.39 -37.15 -5.96
CA PHE A 336 -12.24 -36.24 -5.96
C PHE A 336 -10.94 -36.91 -5.49
N ALA A 337 -11.02 -38.12 -4.95
CA ALA A 337 -9.87 -38.83 -4.39
C ALA A 337 -8.76 -39.04 -5.44
N ALA A 338 -9.12 -39.43 -6.66
CA ALA A 338 -8.15 -39.62 -7.75
C ALA A 338 -7.43 -38.31 -8.13
N ILE A 339 -8.16 -37.18 -8.16
CA ILE A 339 -7.59 -35.85 -8.42
C ILE A 339 -6.58 -35.51 -7.33
N ALA A 340 -6.97 -35.63 -6.06
CA ALA A 340 -6.12 -35.27 -4.94
C ALA A 340 -4.87 -36.16 -4.84
N GLN A 341 -4.99 -37.47 -5.10
CA GLN A 341 -3.88 -38.42 -5.01
C GLN A 341 -2.87 -38.28 -6.15
N MET A 342 -3.34 -37.94 -7.36
CA MET A 342 -2.46 -37.87 -8.52
C MET A 342 -1.84 -36.48 -8.72
N SER A 343 -2.38 -35.44 -8.09
CA SER A 343 -1.95 -34.06 -8.30
C SER A 343 -0.59 -33.77 -7.66
N PRO A 344 0.43 -33.32 -8.43
CA PRO A 344 1.69 -32.83 -7.87
C PRO A 344 1.55 -31.58 -6.98
N PHE A 345 0.39 -30.93 -6.99
CA PHE A 345 0.09 -29.77 -6.14
C PHE A 345 -0.33 -30.18 -4.72
N VAL A 346 -0.82 -31.41 -4.54
CA VAL A 346 -1.32 -31.90 -3.25
C VAL A 346 -0.19 -32.63 -2.53
N PRO A 347 0.26 -32.16 -1.35
CA PRO A 347 1.32 -32.81 -0.60
C PRO A 347 0.88 -34.20 -0.08
N PRO A 348 1.81 -35.18 0.03
CA PRO A 348 1.51 -36.48 0.60
C PRO A 348 0.89 -36.38 2.01
N GLY A 349 -0.19 -37.12 2.24
CA GLY A 349 -0.94 -37.12 3.51
C GLY A 349 -2.03 -36.05 3.62
N HIS A 350 -2.15 -35.15 2.64
CA HIS A 350 -3.18 -34.11 2.59
C HIS A 350 -4.33 -34.44 1.62
N GLU A 351 -4.27 -35.58 0.92
CA GLU A 351 -5.17 -35.94 -0.18
C GLU A 351 -6.64 -35.96 0.26
N HIS A 352 -6.92 -36.50 1.46
CA HIS A 352 -8.28 -36.53 1.99
C HIS A 352 -8.83 -35.13 2.28
N VAL A 353 -8.01 -34.23 2.83
CA VAL A 353 -8.41 -32.85 3.13
C VAL A 353 -8.77 -32.11 1.84
N PHE A 354 -7.96 -32.26 0.79
CA PHE A 354 -8.25 -31.69 -0.51
C PHE A 354 -9.52 -32.28 -1.12
N ALA A 355 -9.64 -33.62 -1.18
CA ALA A 355 -10.82 -34.27 -1.74
C ALA A 355 -12.10 -33.90 -0.98
N LEU A 356 -12.03 -33.77 0.35
CA LEU A 356 -13.15 -33.30 1.16
C LEU A 356 -13.49 -31.84 0.86
N GLY A 357 -12.49 -30.95 0.82
CA GLY A 357 -12.70 -29.54 0.48
C GLY A 357 -13.33 -29.35 -0.91
N PHE A 358 -12.88 -30.13 -1.90
CA PHE A 358 -13.45 -30.11 -3.25
C PHE A 358 -14.90 -30.58 -3.28
N ALA A 359 -15.22 -31.66 -2.56
CA ALA A 359 -16.59 -32.12 -2.43
C ALA A 359 -17.49 -31.07 -1.77
N ARG A 360 -17.02 -30.41 -0.70
CA ARG A 360 -17.78 -29.34 -0.02
C ARG A 360 -18.01 -28.14 -0.92
N LEU A 361 -17.00 -27.75 -1.71
CA LEU A 361 -17.14 -26.69 -2.70
C LEU A 361 -18.27 -27.02 -3.68
N LEU A 362 -18.29 -28.23 -4.24
CA LEU A 362 -19.32 -28.62 -5.22
C LEU A 362 -20.72 -28.74 -4.56
N GLN A 363 -20.78 -29.21 -3.33
CA GLN A 363 -22.02 -29.29 -2.56
C GLN A 363 -22.59 -27.92 -2.17
N GLY A 364 -21.82 -26.83 -2.34
CA GLY A 364 -22.22 -25.48 -1.96
C GLY A 364 -21.96 -25.15 -0.49
N ASP A 365 -21.20 -26.00 0.22
CA ASP A 365 -20.69 -25.71 1.57
C ASP A 365 -19.36 -24.96 1.46
N ALA A 366 -19.46 -23.67 1.09
CA ALA A 366 -18.31 -22.81 0.85
C ALA A 366 -17.50 -22.55 2.14
N ALA A 367 -18.15 -22.55 3.31
CA ALA A 367 -17.46 -22.42 4.59
C ALA A 367 -16.52 -23.59 4.84
N SER A 368 -17.03 -24.84 4.79
CA SER A 368 -16.15 -26.00 4.96
C SER A 368 -15.08 -26.07 3.89
N ALA A 369 -15.41 -25.75 2.64
CA ALA A 369 -14.43 -25.72 1.55
C ALA A 369 -13.30 -24.72 1.82
N ALA A 370 -13.64 -23.48 2.18
CA ALA A 370 -12.66 -22.43 2.46
C ALA A 370 -11.75 -22.80 3.64
N TYR A 371 -12.33 -23.23 4.76
CA TYR A 371 -11.57 -23.62 5.97
C TYR A 371 -10.68 -24.85 5.74
N LEU A 372 -11.05 -25.75 4.83
CA LEU A 372 -10.22 -26.89 4.47
C LEU A 372 -9.13 -26.53 3.46
N LEU A 373 -9.44 -25.73 2.43
CA LEU A 373 -8.57 -25.52 1.27
C LEU A 373 -7.61 -24.34 1.43
N ILE A 374 -8.09 -23.18 1.89
CA ILE A 374 -7.28 -21.94 1.98
C ILE A 374 -6.00 -22.15 2.81
N PRO A 375 -6.04 -22.81 3.98
CA PRO A 375 -4.82 -23.08 4.75
C PRO A 375 -3.79 -23.97 4.03
N GLN A 376 -4.22 -24.78 3.07
CA GLN A 376 -3.34 -25.74 2.38
C GLN A 376 -2.49 -25.08 1.29
N LEU A 377 -2.92 -23.93 0.76
CA LEU A 377 -2.26 -23.26 -0.36
C LEU A 377 -0.77 -23.06 -0.11
N GLU A 378 -0.39 -22.53 1.05
CA GLU A 378 1.01 -22.26 1.37
C GLU A 378 1.85 -23.54 1.40
N ASN A 379 1.32 -24.63 1.97
CA ASN A 379 2.00 -25.91 2.02
C ASN A 379 2.14 -26.54 0.64
N SER A 380 1.10 -26.45 -0.20
CA SER A 380 1.12 -26.89 -1.60
C SER A 380 2.16 -26.16 -2.43
N LEU A 381 2.27 -24.83 -2.29
CA LEU A 381 3.31 -24.07 -3.00
C LEU A 381 4.71 -24.51 -2.57
N ARG A 382 4.95 -24.70 -1.26
CA ARG A 382 6.22 -25.23 -0.77
C ARG A 382 6.53 -26.62 -1.33
N HIS A 383 5.54 -27.50 -1.33
CA HIS A 383 5.70 -28.86 -1.84
C HIS A 383 6.06 -28.87 -3.33
N VAL A 384 5.36 -28.09 -4.16
CA VAL A 384 5.66 -27.99 -5.59
C VAL A 384 7.07 -27.45 -5.84
N MET A 385 7.49 -26.42 -5.09
CA MET A 385 8.83 -25.86 -5.19
C MET A 385 9.91 -26.89 -4.82
N LEU A 386 9.68 -27.67 -3.76
CA LEU A 386 10.58 -28.77 -3.36
C LEU A 386 10.67 -29.86 -4.43
N ASN A 387 9.55 -30.22 -5.07
CA ASN A 387 9.54 -31.16 -6.19
C ASN A 387 10.33 -30.63 -7.41
N GLY A 388 10.45 -29.30 -7.53
CA GLY A 388 11.31 -28.62 -8.51
C GLY A 388 12.78 -28.49 -8.09
N ASN A 389 13.21 -29.15 -7.00
CA ASN A 389 14.53 -29.02 -6.37
C ASN A 389 14.88 -27.58 -5.93
N ARG A 390 13.86 -26.78 -5.55
CA ARG A 390 14.05 -25.42 -5.05
C ARG A 390 13.82 -25.39 -3.55
N GLU A 391 14.86 -25.04 -2.80
CA GLU A 391 14.80 -24.98 -1.34
C GLU A 391 13.93 -23.81 -0.89
N THR A 392 12.87 -24.10 -0.14
CA THR A 392 11.92 -23.10 0.39
C THR A 392 12.16 -22.77 1.86
N SER A 393 13.22 -23.34 2.47
CA SER A 393 13.60 -23.06 3.85
C SER A 393 14.36 -21.73 3.95
N LYS A 394 14.40 -21.16 5.15
CA LYS A 394 15.32 -20.09 5.53
C LYS A 394 16.18 -20.58 6.69
N ILE A 395 17.49 -20.52 6.54
CA ILE A 395 18.44 -20.75 7.64
C ILE A 395 18.51 -19.47 8.47
N LYS A 396 18.10 -19.56 9.74
CA LYS A 396 18.22 -18.48 10.72
C LYS A 396 19.67 -18.32 11.20
N PRO A 397 20.03 -17.18 11.84
CA PRO A 397 21.37 -16.97 12.40
C PRO A 397 21.80 -18.00 13.45
N ASP A 398 20.84 -18.70 14.07
CA ASP A 398 21.05 -19.80 15.01
C ASP A 398 21.16 -21.19 14.32
N LEU A 399 21.27 -21.21 12.98
CA LEU A 399 21.31 -22.39 12.11
C LEU A 399 20.04 -23.24 12.09
N LEU A 400 18.93 -22.77 12.67
CA LEU A 400 17.64 -23.44 12.54
C LEU A 400 17.03 -23.16 11.16
N GLN A 401 16.48 -24.20 10.53
CA GLN A 401 15.73 -24.07 9.29
C GLN A 401 14.24 -23.88 9.61
N GLU A 402 13.63 -22.87 9.03
CA GLU A 402 12.20 -22.63 9.10
C GLU A 402 11.62 -22.54 7.68
N ASP A 403 10.44 -23.13 7.49
CA ASP A 403 9.70 -23.02 6.24
C ASP A 403 9.30 -21.57 5.97
N ARG A 404 9.51 -21.09 4.74
CA ARG A 404 9.04 -19.76 4.36
C ARG A 404 7.51 -19.70 4.37
N SER A 405 6.98 -18.61 4.92
CA SER A 405 5.58 -18.21 4.75
C SER A 405 5.27 -17.87 3.29
N LEU A 406 3.98 -17.75 2.95
CA LEU A 406 3.54 -17.28 1.64
C LEU A 406 4.17 -15.93 1.28
N SER A 407 4.18 -14.98 2.22
CA SER A 407 4.84 -13.68 2.03
C SER A 407 6.33 -13.84 1.74
N GLY A 408 7.04 -14.66 2.52
CA GLY A 408 8.47 -14.91 2.32
C GLY A 408 8.79 -15.59 1.00
N MET A 409 7.89 -16.44 0.48
CA MET A 409 8.02 -17.03 -0.85
C MET A 409 7.75 -16.00 -1.96
N LEU A 410 6.70 -15.19 -1.83
CA LEU A 410 6.38 -14.14 -2.81
C LEU A 410 7.43 -13.02 -2.86
N GLU A 411 8.09 -12.71 -1.75
CA GLU A 411 9.17 -11.71 -1.70
C GLU A 411 10.50 -12.26 -2.24
N SER A 412 10.88 -13.48 -1.85
CA SER A 412 12.24 -13.99 -2.11
C SER A 412 12.33 -14.99 -3.27
N LEU A 413 11.23 -15.64 -3.65
CA LEU A 413 11.20 -16.76 -4.59
C LEU A 413 10.17 -16.53 -5.73
N ARG A 414 9.81 -15.27 -6.00
CA ARG A 414 8.83 -14.92 -7.03
C ARG A 414 9.23 -15.43 -8.41
N PRO A 415 10.46 -15.21 -8.91
CA PRO A 415 10.86 -15.71 -10.23
C PRO A 415 10.68 -17.23 -10.37
N GLU A 416 11.00 -17.97 -9.33
CA GLU A 416 10.90 -19.42 -9.28
C GLU A 416 9.44 -19.91 -9.25
N LEU A 417 8.59 -19.21 -8.49
CA LEU A 417 7.15 -19.45 -8.52
C LEU A 417 6.58 -19.15 -9.92
N GLU A 418 6.98 -18.05 -10.54
CA GLU A 418 6.52 -17.65 -11.88
C GLU A 418 7.00 -18.62 -12.96
N GLU A 419 8.17 -19.24 -12.80
CA GLU A 419 8.66 -20.28 -13.72
C GLU A 419 7.78 -21.53 -13.70
N ILE A 420 7.28 -21.92 -12.51
CA ILE A 420 6.48 -23.14 -12.35
C ILE A 420 4.99 -22.89 -12.64
N PHE A 421 4.43 -21.83 -12.05
CA PHE A 421 2.98 -21.56 -12.10
C PHE A 421 2.59 -20.55 -13.17
N GLY A 422 3.54 -19.78 -13.70
CA GLY A 422 3.27 -18.65 -14.59
C GLY A 422 2.99 -17.35 -13.83
N ARG A 423 3.40 -16.24 -14.43
CA ARG A 423 3.28 -14.88 -13.87
C ARG A 423 1.86 -14.52 -13.44
N ASP A 424 0.86 -14.86 -14.25
CA ASP A 424 -0.53 -14.49 -14.00
C ASP A 424 -1.12 -15.21 -12.78
N ILE A 425 -0.82 -16.50 -12.62
CA ILE A 425 -1.26 -17.29 -11.47
C ILE A 425 -0.58 -16.80 -10.19
N VAL A 426 0.72 -16.52 -10.23
CA VAL A 426 1.45 -15.99 -9.07
C VAL A 426 0.91 -14.62 -8.66
N ASN A 427 0.58 -13.77 -9.63
CA ASN A 427 -0.04 -12.48 -9.36
C ASN A 427 -1.44 -12.61 -8.73
N GLU A 428 -2.28 -13.50 -9.24
CA GLU A 428 -3.60 -13.75 -8.64
C GLU A 428 -3.46 -14.33 -7.22
N ILE A 429 -2.49 -15.22 -6.97
CA ILE A 429 -2.20 -15.74 -5.62
C ILE A 429 -1.79 -14.60 -4.68
N ASP A 430 -0.89 -13.73 -5.11
CA ASP A 430 -0.45 -12.56 -4.33
C ASP A 430 -1.66 -11.68 -3.97
N LEU A 431 -2.43 -11.24 -4.97
CA LEU A 431 -3.54 -10.32 -4.78
C LEU A 431 -4.69 -10.90 -3.95
N LEU A 432 -4.97 -12.21 -4.07
CA LEU A 432 -6.10 -12.85 -3.39
C LEU A 432 -5.77 -13.30 -1.96
N PHE A 433 -4.57 -13.85 -1.74
CA PHE A 433 -4.24 -14.51 -0.47
C PHE A 433 -3.27 -13.71 0.41
N HIS A 434 -2.48 -12.78 -0.14
CA HIS A 434 -1.39 -12.12 0.59
C HIS A 434 -1.44 -10.59 0.64
N HIS A 435 -1.67 -9.93 -0.49
CA HIS A 435 -1.46 -8.49 -0.65
C HIS A 435 -2.46 -7.64 0.14
N SER A 436 -1.98 -6.59 0.82
CA SER A 436 -2.81 -5.54 1.45
C SER A 436 -2.80 -4.28 0.58
N PRO A 437 -3.95 -3.63 0.30
CA PRO A 437 -5.27 -3.79 0.93
C PRO A 437 -6.20 -4.86 0.31
N GLY A 438 -5.68 -5.89 -0.34
CA GLY A 438 -6.48 -6.98 -0.88
C GLY A 438 -7.16 -7.85 0.19
N PRO A 439 -7.91 -8.89 -0.22
CA PRO A 439 -8.66 -9.77 0.68
C PRO A 439 -7.81 -10.49 1.73
N GLN A 440 -6.53 -10.71 1.46
CA GLN A 440 -5.58 -11.34 2.40
C GLN A 440 -6.08 -12.66 2.99
N LEU A 441 -6.76 -13.48 2.18
CA LEU A 441 -7.53 -14.63 2.69
C LEU A 441 -6.71 -15.61 3.52
N ARG A 442 -5.42 -15.81 3.19
CA ARG A 442 -4.53 -16.66 4.00
C ARG A 442 -4.30 -16.07 5.38
N HIS A 443 -4.10 -14.75 5.48
CA HIS A 443 -3.91 -14.05 6.76
C HIS A 443 -5.20 -14.08 7.59
N GLU A 444 -6.32 -13.66 7.01
CA GLU A 444 -7.61 -13.61 7.70
C GLU A 444 -8.06 -14.98 8.19
N MET A 445 -7.90 -16.03 7.38
CA MET A 445 -8.18 -17.41 7.76
C MET A 445 -7.26 -17.91 8.89
N ALA A 446 -5.95 -17.70 8.79
CA ALA A 446 -4.99 -18.18 9.79
C ALA A 446 -5.18 -17.51 11.17
N HIS A 447 -5.73 -16.30 11.20
CA HIS A 447 -6.06 -15.58 12.44
C HIS A 447 -7.51 -15.79 12.90
N GLY A 448 -8.30 -16.61 12.21
CA GLY A 448 -9.69 -16.90 12.58
C GLY A 448 -10.64 -15.70 12.44
N LYS A 449 -10.29 -14.73 11.59
CA LYS A 449 -11.08 -13.53 11.33
C LYS A 449 -12.08 -13.69 10.19
N MET A 450 -11.83 -14.64 9.29
CA MET A 450 -12.71 -14.93 8.16
C MET A 450 -14.03 -15.55 8.65
N SER A 451 -15.10 -14.76 8.59
CA SER A 451 -16.45 -15.15 8.96
C SER A 451 -17.07 -16.15 7.97
N ALA A 452 -18.16 -16.81 8.38
CA ALA A 452 -18.92 -17.66 7.49
C ALA A 452 -19.45 -16.89 6.26
N GLY A 453 -19.92 -15.65 6.44
CA GLY A 453 -20.43 -14.83 5.34
C GLY A 453 -19.37 -14.56 4.27
N GLU A 454 -18.13 -14.26 4.66
CA GLU A 454 -17.01 -14.06 3.73
C GLU A 454 -16.65 -15.34 2.97
N CYS A 455 -16.90 -16.52 3.53
CA CYS A 455 -16.71 -17.78 2.83
C CYS A 455 -17.71 -17.96 1.67
N TYR A 456 -18.94 -17.45 1.82
CA TYR A 456 -19.98 -17.47 0.77
C TYR A 456 -19.91 -16.26 -0.17
N HIS A 457 -19.12 -15.24 0.17
CA HIS A 457 -18.84 -14.13 -0.74
C HIS A 457 -18.13 -14.66 -2.00
N PRO A 458 -18.37 -14.07 -3.20
CA PRO A 458 -17.71 -14.49 -4.44
C PRO A 458 -16.19 -14.63 -4.33
N THR A 459 -15.53 -13.74 -3.59
CA THR A 459 -14.09 -13.83 -3.30
C THR A 459 -13.68 -15.14 -2.61
N GLY A 460 -14.43 -15.59 -1.60
CA GLY A 460 -14.17 -16.84 -0.87
C GLY A 460 -14.47 -18.09 -1.70
N VAL A 461 -15.58 -18.08 -2.45
CA VAL A 461 -15.95 -19.16 -3.38
C VAL A 461 -14.91 -19.28 -4.50
N TYR A 462 -14.53 -18.16 -5.10
CA TYR A 462 -13.50 -18.10 -6.13
C TYR A 462 -12.15 -18.61 -5.62
N ALA A 463 -11.73 -18.23 -4.41
CA ALA A 463 -10.48 -18.72 -3.82
C ALA A 463 -10.46 -20.25 -3.67
N SER A 464 -11.57 -20.82 -3.18
CA SER A 464 -11.71 -22.28 -3.05
C SER A 464 -11.68 -22.97 -4.42
N TRP A 465 -12.36 -22.40 -5.41
CA TRP A 465 -12.33 -22.88 -6.80
C TRP A 465 -10.93 -22.76 -7.43
N MET A 466 -10.20 -21.68 -7.16
CA MET A 466 -8.85 -21.48 -7.66
C MET A 466 -7.90 -22.56 -7.12
N ILE A 467 -8.04 -22.96 -5.86
CA ILE A 467 -7.24 -24.05 -5.28
C ILE A 467 -7.60 -25.39 -5.94
N TYR A 468 -8.88 -25.64 -6.21
CA TYR A 468 -9.30 -26.81 -7.01
C TYR A 468 -8.67 -26.79 -8.41
N ARG A 469 -8.71 -25.65 -9.09
CA ARG A 469 -8.07 -25.46 -10.39
C ARG A 469 -6.57 -25.75 -10.34
N LEU A 470 -5.85 -25.22 -9.35
CA LEU A 470 -4.41 -25.45 -9.18
C LEU A 470 -4.09 -26.94 -9.02
N ALA A 471 -4.93 -27.69 -8.32
CA ALA A 471 -4.78 -29.14 -8.20
C ALA A 471 -5.04 -29.89 -9.51
N CYS A 472 -5.98 -29.41 -10.35
CA CYS A 472 -6.32 -30.07 -11.62
C CYS A 472 -5.39 -29.71 -12.79
N LEU A 473 -4.85 -28.50 -12.85
CA LEU A 473 -3.99 -28.02 -13.96
C LEU A 473 -2.85 -28.98 -14.35
N PRO A 474 -2.04 -29.52 -13.41
CA PRO A 474 -0.96 -30.44 -13.78
C PRO A 474 -1.46 -31.79 -14.33
N LEU A 475 -2.74 -32.13 -14.08
CA LEU A 475 -3.34 -33.39 -14.51
C LEU A 475 -3.93 -33.35 -15.91
N VAL A 476 -4.18 -32.15 -16.47
CA VAL A 476 -4.92 -31.96 -17.74
C VAL A 476 -4.35 -32.82 -18.87
N ARG A 477 -3.01 -32.87 -19.02
CA ARG A 477 -2.33 -33.63 -20.08
C ARG A 477 -2.56 -35.15 -20.00
N HIS A 478 -2.83 -35.67 -18.80
CA HIS A 478 -3.00 -37.09 -18.54
C HIS A 478 -4.42 -37.43 -18.08
N TRP A 479 -5.36 -36.48 -18.20
CA TRP A 479 -6.70 -36.60 -17.63
C TRP A 479 -7.44 -37.82 -18.19
N LYS A 480 -7.54 -37.91 -19.51
CA LYS A 480 -8.26 -38.99 -20.20
C LYS A 480 -7.66 -40.37 -19.95
N GLU A 481 -6.34 -40.45 -19.83
CA GLU A 481 -5.62 -41.72 -19.75
C GLU A 481 -5.55 -42.27 -18.32
N ARG A 482 -5.53 -41.40 -17.30
CA ARG A 482 -5.26 -41.79 -15.91
C ARG A 482 -6.33 -41.36 -14.92
N VAL A 483 -6.80 -40.11 -15.03
CA VAL A 483 -7.68 -39.52 -14.01
C VAL A 483 -9.14 -39.92 -14.25
N ALA A 484 -9.63 -39.77 -15.49
CA ALA A 484 -11.00 -40.08 -15.84
C ALA A 484 -11.38 -41.56 -15.56
N PRO A 485 -10.57 -42.57 -15.95
CA PRO A 485 -10.89 -43.97 -15.61
C PRO A 485 -10.94 -44.23 -14.11
N ALA A 486 -10.08 -43.57 -13.32
CA ALA A 486 -10.07 -43.71 -11.87
C ALA A 486 -11.32 -43.08 -11.21
N ILE A 487 -11.78 -41.94 -11.73
CA ILE A 487 -13.04 -41.31 -11.28
C ILE A 487 -14.23 -42.20 -11.62
N GLU A 488 -14.28 -42.74 -12.84
CA GLU A 488 -15.35 -43.66 -13.27
C GLU A 488 -15.38 -44.91 -12.38
N GLN A 489 -14.21 -45.51 -12.11
CA GLN A 489 -14.11 -46.67 -11.24
C GLN A 489 -14.56 -46.38 -9.80
N ALA A 490 -14.25 -45.20 -9.26
CA ALA A 490 -14.70 -44.78 -7.93
C ALA A 490 -16.21 -44.46 -7.85
N SER A 491 -16.88 -44.39 -9.01
CA SER A 491 -18.30 -44.07 -9.14
C SER A 491 -19.20 -45.30 -9.33
N LEU A 492 -18.59 -46.47 -9.60
CA LEU A 492 -19.22 -47.80 -9.59
C LEU A 492 -19.35 -48.30 -8.15
#